data_AF-A0A8S1J8B6-F1
#
_entry.id   AF-A0A8S1J8B6-F1
#
_cell.length_a   1.000
_cell.length_b   1.000
_cell.length_c   1.000
_cell.angle_alpha   90.00
_cell.angle_beta   90.00
_cell.angle_gamma   90.00
#
_symmetry.space_group_name_H-M   'P 1'
#
loop_
_entity.id
_entity.type
_entity.pdbx_description
1 polymer ?
#
loop_
_entity_poly.entity_id
_entity_poly.type
_entity_poly.pdbx_seq_one_letter_code
_entity_poly.pdbx_strand_id
1 'polypeptide(L)'
;NVERELLAQQGPRTLSKEDEEKLLKEVAQIAEIPTNLSLRPECSICHRRLPTEHLLSLHLSEAHDSFFAAQAAKKLCVFECLVEGCGKKFCGPQQRKQHLRDVHCFPKG
;
A
#
# COMPACT_ATOMS: atom_id res chain seq x y z
N ASN A 1 -41.60 9.94 24.90
CA ASN A 1 -40.22 9.43 24.71
C ASN A 1 -39.44 10.47 23.96
N VAL A 2 -38.69 11.31 24.66
CA VAL A 2 -37.96 12.46 24.09
C VAL A 2 -36.90 12.00 23.07
N GLU A 3 -36.46 10.74 23.16
CA GLU A 3 -35.48 10.15 22.22
C GLU A 3 -36.01 9.92 20.80
N ARG A 4 -37.34 9.86 20.59
CA ARG A 4 -37.89 9.70 19.22
C ARG A 4 -37.85 10.99 18.40
N GLU A 5 -37.87 12.16 19.05
CA GLU A 5 -37.83 13.44 18.34
C GLU A 5 -36.40 13.91 18.04
N LEU A 6 -35.39 13.39 18.74
CA LEU A 6 -33.99 13.72 18.43
C LEU A 6 -33.44 12.91 17.23
N LEU A 7 -33.99 11.71 16.97
CA LEU A 7 -33.62 10.88 15.84
C LEU A 7 -34.23 11.36 14.50
N ALA A 8 -35.30 12.16 14.53
CA ALA A 8 -35.96 12.66 13.33
C ALA A 8 -35.17 13.77 12.61
N GLN A 9 -34.15 14.36 13.25
CA GLN A 9 -33.30 15.40 12.65
C GLN A 9 -32.06 14.85 11.94
N GLN A 10 -31.86 13.53 11.94
CA GLN A 10 -30.73 12.85 11.29
C GLN A 10 -31.18 11.99 10.11
N GLY A 11 -32.12 12.49 9.30
CA GLY A 11 -32.37 11.93 7.98
C GLY A 11 -31.09 11.99 7.13
N PRO A 12 -30.91 11.07 6.15
CA PRO A 12 -29.76 11.13 5.25
C PRO A 12 -29.78 12.51 4.58
N ARG A 13 -28.73 13.31 4.80
CA ARG A 13 -28.56 14.60 4.12
C ARG A 13 -28.45 14.28 2.63
N THR A 14 -29.53 14.48 1.88
CA THR A 14 -29.49 14.42 0.43
C THR A 14 -28.68 15.64 0.00
N LEU A 15 -27.42 15.42 -0.37
CA LEU A 15 -26.59 16.45 -0.96
C LEU A 15 -27.31 16.95 -2.22
N SER A 16 -27.45 18.27 -2.32
CA SER A 16 -28.01 18.90 -3.50
C SER A 16 -27.14 18.49 -4.69
N LYS A 17 -27.73 18.32 -5.89
CA LYS A 17 -26.94 17.96 -7.09
C LYS A 17 -25.78 18.93 -7.34
N GLU A 18 -25.95 20.18 -6.91
CA GLU A 18 -24.94 21.24 -6.96
C GLU A 18 -23.78 20.99 -5.97
N ASP A 19 -24.08 20.51 -4.77
CA ASP A 19 -23.08 20.14 -3.76
C ASP A 19 -22.34 18.86 -4.15
N GLU A 20 -23.04 17.89 -4.74
CA GLU A 20 -22.44 16.66 -5.28
C GLU A 20 -21.50 16.98 -6.45
N GLU A 21 -21.92 17.85 -7.38
CA GLU A 21 -21.09 18.30 -8.49
C GLU A 21 -19.88 19.11 -8.01
N LYS A 22 -20.05 19.94 -6.98
CA LYS A 22 -18.95 20.68 -6.36
C LYS A 22 -17.94 19.73 -5.71
N LEU A 23 -18.41 18.73 -4.98
CA LEU A 23 -17.55 17.71 -4.36
C LEU A 23 -16.80 16.89 -5.41
N LEU A 24 -17.47 16.49 -6.50
CA LEU A 24 -16.86 15.75 -7.60
C LEU A 24 -15.79 16.57 -8.33
N LYS A 25 -16.00 17.89 -8.50
CA LYS A 25 -14.99 18.80 -9.04
C LYS A 25 -13.80 18.97 -8.10
N GLU A 26 -14.03 19.07 -6.78
CA GLU A 26 -12.96 19.13 -5.78
C GLU A 26 -12.14 17.83 -5.72
N VAL A 27 -12.79 16.66 -5.84
CA VAL A 27 -12.11 15.35 -5.91
C VAL A 27 -11.34 15.18 -7.23
N ALA A 28 -11.89 15.65 -8.36
CA ALA A 28 -11.20 15.63 -9.65
C ALA A 28 -9.92 16.49 -9.64
N GLN A 29 -9.94 17.63 -8.93
CA GLN A 29 -8.77 18.49 -8.78
C GLN A 29 -7.67 17.85 -7.90
N ILE A 30 -8.01 16.88 -7.05
CA ILE A 30 -7.05 16.04 -6.31
C ILE A 30 -6.52 14.90 -7.19
N ALA A 31 -7.31 14.44 -8.17
CA ALA A 31 -6.94 13.33 -9.06
C ALA A 31 -5.89 13.73 -10.11
N GLU A 32 -5.64 15.03 -10.32
CA GLU A 32 -4.58 15.54 -11.20
C GLU A 32 -3.27 15.79 -10.46
N ILE A 33 -2.80 14.83 -9.65
CA ILE A 33 -1.38 14.82 -9.27
C ILE A 33 -0.61 14.48 -10.55
N PRO A 34 0.25 15.37 -11.07
CA PRO A 34 1.15 14.98 -12.13
C PRO A 34 2.01 13.85 -11.55
N THR A 35 1.89 12.65 -12.11
CA THR A 35 2.73 11.48 -11.80
C THR A 35 4.22 11.70 -12.13
N ASN A 36 4.60 12.93 -12.47
CA ASN A 36 5.94 13.39 -12.80
C ASN A 36 6.56 14.29 -11.71
N LEU A 37 6.15 14.17 -10.45
CA LEU A 37 7.04 14.52 -9.35
C LEU A 37 7.64 13.21 -8.86
N SER A 38 8.97 13.06 -8.89
CA SER A 38 9.67 11.84 -8.44
C SER A 38 9.62 11.71 -6.91
N LEU A 39 8.40 11.64 -6.37
CA LEU A 39 8.12 11.38 -4.98
C LEU A 39 8.35 9.89 -4.76
N ARG A 40 9.59 9.55 -4.43
CA ARG A 40 9.89 8.20 -3.94
C ARG A 40 9.09 7.97 -2.64
N PRO A 41 8.32 6.88 -2.50
CA PRO A 41 7.68 6.55 -1.23
C PRO A 41 8.67 6.56 -0.07
N GLU A 42 8.18 6.89 1.13
CA GLU A 42 8.97 6.86 2.36
C GLU A 42 8.32 5.99 3.41
N CYS A 43 9.11 5.17 4.08
CA CYS A 43 8.67 4.46 5.27
C CYS A 43 8.46 5.44 6.42
N SER A 44 7.25 5.52 6.96
CA SER A 44 6.93 6.39 8.10
C SER A 44 7.60 5.97 9.42
N ILE A 45 8.17 4.77 9.48
CA ILE A 45 8.76 4.22 10.71
C ILE A 45 10.28 4.46 10.74
N CYS A 46 10.98 4.19 9.64
CA CYS A 46 12.43 4.32 9.57
C CYS A 46 12.93 5.35 8.54
N HIS A 47 12.04 6.11 7.92
CA HIS A 47 12.34 7.18 6.95
C HIS A 47 13.10 6.71 5.70
N ARG A 48 13.10 5.40 5.43
CA ARG A 48 13.74 4.85 4.24
C ARG A 48 12.92 5.21 3.01
N ARG A 49 13.58 5.81 1.99
CA ARG A 49 12.97 6.08 0.68
C ARG A 49 13.07 4.85 -0.21
N LEU A 50 11.94 4.43 -0.79
CA LEU A 50 11.85 3.27 -1.67
C LEU A 50 11.53 3.70 -3.11
N PRO A 51 11.95 2.92 -4.13
CA PRO A 51 11.73 3.30 -5.54
C PRO A 51 10.25 3.29 -5.96
N THR A 52 9.44 2.38 -5.41
CA THR A 52 8.03 2.19 -5.79
C THR A 52 7.19 1.87 -4.56
N GLU A 53 5.87 2.10 -4.64
CA GLU A 53 4.91 1.78 -3.57
C GLU A 53 4.91 0.30 -3.22
N HIS A 54 5.02 -0.58 -4.22
CA HIS A 54 5.14 -2.03 -4.00
C HIS A 54 6.34 -2.37 -3.10
N LEU A 55 7.51 -1.78 -3.36
CA LEU A 55 8.70 -2.00 -2.54
C LEU A 55 8.56 -1.41 -1.14
N LEU A 56 7.83 -0.31 -0.99
CA LEU A 56 7.49 0.23 0.33
C LEU A 56 6.59 -0.74 1.11
N SER A 57 5.54 -1.28 0.49
CA SER A 57 4.66 -2.25 1.10
C SER A 57 5.41 -3.50 1.56
N LEU A 58 6.25 -4.08 0.69
CA LEU A 58 7.12 -5.20 1.05
C LEU A 58 8.07 -4.86 2.20
N HIS A 59 8.66 -3.66 2.19
CA HIS A 59 9.53 -3.20 3.27
C HIS A 59 8.79 -3.11 4.62
N LEU A 60 7.57 -2.57 4.64
CA LEU A 60 6.76 -2.48 5.86
C LEU A 60 6.51 -3.88 6.43
N SER A 61 6.13 -4.85 5.59
CA SER A 61 5.96 -6.24 6.03
C SER A 61 7.28 -6.84 6.52
N GLU A 62 8.36 -6.73 5.75
CA GLU A 62 9.61 -7.45 6.07
C GLU A 62 10.41 -6.85 7.23
N ALA A 63 10.33 -5.54 7.42
CA ALA A 63 11.17 -4.82 8.39
C ALA A 63 10.41 -4.39 9.65
N HIS A 64 9.08 -4.24 9.57
CA HIS A 64 8.30 -3.62 10.63
C HIS A 64 7.06 -4.44 11.07
N ASP A 65 6.71 -5.51 10.37
CA ASP A 65 5.61 -6.38 10.79
C ASP A 65 6.11 -7.56 11.65
N SER A 66 5.70 -7.56 12.93
CA SER A 66 6.03 -8.64 13.87
C SER A 66 5.40 -9.98 13.47
N PHE A 67 4.27 -9.97 12.76
CA PHE A 67 3.64 -11.17 12.23
C PHE A 67 4.49 -11.79 11.11
N PHE A 68 5.05 -10.96 10.22
CA PHE A 68 6.01 -11.42 9.22
C PHE A 68 7.22 -12.08 9.88
N ALA A 69 7.80 -11.41 10.89
CA ALA A 69 8.95 -11.96 11.62
C ALA A 69 8.65 -13.32 12.27
N ALA A 70 7.47 -13.48 12.87
CA ALA A 70 7.04 -14.75 13.45
C ALA A 70 6.85 -15.85 12.40
N GLN A 71 6.25 -15.54 11.24
CA GLN A 71 6.11 -16.51 10.15
C GLN A 71 7.45 -16.92 9.56
N ALA A 72 8.36 -15.95 9.34
CA ALA A 72 9.71 -16.22 8.87
C ALA A 72 10.50 -17.10 9.86
N ALA A 73 10.37 -16.86 11.17
CA ALA A 73 10.98 -17.70 12.21
C ALA A 73 10.47 -19.15 12.18
N LYS A 74 9.19 -19.35 11.80
CA LYS A 74 8.60 -20.68 11.55
C LYS A 74 8.98 -21.28 10.19
N LYS A 75 9.90 -20.65 9.45
CA LYS A 75 10.36 -21.07 8.11
C LYS A 75 9.23 -21.14 7.08
N LEU A 76 8.18 -20.34 7.25
CA LEU A 76 7.15 -20.19 6.22
C LEU A 76 7.70 -19.37 5.04
N CYS A 77 7.25 -19.70 3.83
CA CYS A 77 7.63 -18.99 2.62
C CYS A 77 6.84 -17.69 2.47
N VAL A 78 7.27 -16.65 3.20
CA VAL A 78 6.60 -15.35 3.26
C VAL A 78 7.30 -14.24 2.47
N PHE A 79 8.55 -14.43 2.04
CA PHE A 79 9.26 -13.42 1.25
C PHE A 79 8.72 -13.40 -0.17
N GLU A 80 8.11 -12.30 -0.61
CA GLU A 80 7.58 -12.17 -1.96
C GLU A 80 8.64 -11.66 -2.93
N CYS A 81 8.48 -11.96 -4.23
CA CYS A 81 9.32 -11.40 -5.27
C CYS A 81 9.22 -9.86 -5.27
N LEU A 82 10.33 -9.18 -5.57
CA LEU A 82 10.37 -7.72 -5.60
C LEU A 82 9.80 -7.13 -6.90
N VAL A 83 9.56 -7.97 -7.92
CA VAL A 83 9.02 -7.55 -9.21
C VAL A 83 7.49 -7.61 -9.14
N GLU A 84 6.86 -6.47 -9.35
CA GLU A 84 5.40 -6.36 -9.36
C GLU A 84 4.78 -7.28 -10.43
N GLY A 85 3.72 -8.00 -10.06
CA GLY A 85 3.12 -9.04 -10.89
C GLY A 85 3.78 -10.43 -10.80
N CYS A 86 4.93 -10.57 -10.13
CA CYS A 86 5.54 -11.88 -9.90
C CYS A 86 5.01 -12.53 -8.61
N GLY A 87 4.14 -13.54 -8.73
CA GLY A 87 3.53 -14.24 -7.59
C GLY A 87 4.42 -15.25 -6.84
N LYS A 88 5.75 -15.23 -7.02
CA LYS A 88 6.65 -16.19 -6.36
C LYS A 88 6.94 -15.77 -4.92
N LYS A 89 6.89 -16.74 -4.00
CA LYS A 89 7.26 -16.59 -2.59
C LYS A 89 8.42 -17.50 -2.22
N PHE A 90 9.19 -17.08 -1.22
CA PHE A 90 10.44 -17.73 -0.80
C PHE A 90 10.49 -17.84 0.72
N CYS A 91 11.20 -18.87 1.20
CA CYS A 91 11.40 -19.11 2.63
C CYS A 91 12.60 -18.34 3.18
N GLY A 92 13.34 -17.64 2.33
CA GLY A 92 14.42 -16.76 2.76
C GLY A 92 14.90 -15.78 1.69
N PRO A 93 15.63 -14.73 2.09
CA PRO A 93 16.08 -13.68 1.18
C PRO A 93 17.10 -14.17 0.15
N GLN A 94 17.90 -15.20 0.46
CA GLN A 94 18.88 -15.77 -0.47
C GLN A 94 18.19 -16.47 -1.65
N GLN A 95 17.13 -17.24 -1.39
CA GLN A 95 16.33 -17.89 -2.43
C GLN A 95 15.66 -16.85 -3.33
N ARG A 96 15.10 -15.80 -2.73
CA ARG A 96 14.55 -14.67 -3.49
C ARG A 96 15.60 -14.00 -4.37
N LYS A 97 16.79 -13.73 -3.82
CA LYS A 97 17.89 -13.12 -4.58
C LYS A 97 18.32 -13.99 -5.76
N GLN A 98 18.31 -15.31 -5.59
CA GLN A 98 18.58 -16.25 -6.68
C GLN A 98 17.51 -16.16 -7.78
N HIS A 99 16.22 -16.20 -7.41
CA HIS A 99 15.12 -16.05 -8.35
C HIS A 99 15.19 -14.75 -9.15
N LEU A 100 15.49 -13.62 -8.50
CA LEU A 100 15.65 -12.34 -9.19
C LEU A 100 16.74 -12.37 -10.26
N ARG A 101 17.82 -13.14 -10.05
CA ARG A 101 18.87 -13.33 -11.05
C ARG A 101 18.45 -14.27 -12.17
N ASP A 102 17.87 -15.41 -11.83
CA ASP A 102 17.63 -16.47 -12.82
C ASP A 102 16.40 -16.20 -13.68
N VAL A 103 15.36 -15.60 -13.10
CA VAL A 103 14.07 -15.39 -13.77
C VAL A 103 13.92 -13.96 -14.27
N HIS A 104 14.38 -12.97 -13.49
CA HIS A 104 14.27 -11.56 -13.86
C HIS A 104 15.57 -10.96 -14.39
N CYS A 105 16.64 -11.77 -14.52
CA CYS A 105 17.94 -11.35 -15.06
C CYS A 105 18.55 -10.15 -14.33
N PHE A 106 18.26 -9.96 -13.04
CA PHE A 106 18.84 -8.88 -12.26
C PHE A 106 20.36 -9.04 -12.22
N PRO A 107 21.14 -7.95 -12.39
CA PRO A 107 22.59 -8.02 -12.37
C PRO A 107 23.10 -8.51 -11.03
N LYS A 108 24.26 -9.18 -11.05
CA LYS A 108 25.01 -9.49 -9.83
C LYS A 108 25.61 -8.16 -9.35
N GLY A 109 25.00 -7.57 -8.32
CA GLY A 109 25.59 -6.47 -7.56
C GLY A 109 26.77 -6.91 -6.72
#